data_AF-A0A2V1CMH1-F1
#
_entry.id   AF-A0A2V1CMH1-F1
#
_cell.length_a   1.000
_cell.length_b   1.000
_cell.length_c   1.000
_cell.angle_alpha   90.00
_cell.angle_beta   90.00
_cell.angle_gamma   90.00
#
_symmetry.space_group_name_H-M   'P 1'
#
loop_
_entity.id
_entity.type
_entity.pdbx_description
1 polymer ?
#
loop_
_entity_poly.entity_id
_entity_poly.type
_entity_poly.pdbx_seq_one_letter_code
_entity_poly.pdbx_strand_id
1 'polypeptide(L)'
;CVSEHPDENCPPLQEWPLPTRLIDIGSLDGLERPKLTVSSGDRGLYVALSHCWGGETPLKTTTASLEQHCRSLPVRLISKTFLDAMTVTRELGFRYLWIDSLCIVQDSKLDWERRKCRHG
;
A
#
# COMPACT_ATOMS: atom_id res chain seq x y z
N CYS A 1 15.24 31.29 -5.08
CA CYS A 1 13.99 32.06 -5.21
C CYS A 1 12.85 31.09 -4.98
N VAL A 2 12.03 31.38 -3.97
CA VAL A 2 10.89 30.58 -3.56
C VAL A 2 9.79 30.87 -4.58
N SER A 3 9.41 29.88 -5.38
CA SER A 3 8.32 30.03 -6.34
C SER A 3 7.06 29.47 -5.71
N GLU A 4 6.21 30.40 -5.28
CA GLU A 4 4.92 30.18 -4.65
C GLU A 4 3.96 29.55 -5.68
N HIS A 5 3.49 28.34 -5.39
CA HIS A 5 2.35 27.72 -6.08
C HIS A 5 1.11 27.88 -5.18
N PRO A 6 0.10 28.67 -5.55
CA PRO A 6 -1.19 28.72 -4.87
C PRO A 6 -2.08 27.58 -5.38
N ASP A 7 -1.91 26.37 -4.85
CA ASP A 7 -2.77 25.22 -5.17
C ASP A 7 -3.98 25.18 -4.20
N GLU A 8 -4.84 26.19 -4.27
CA GLU A 8 -6.17 26.23 -3.61
C GLU A 8 -7.20 25.32 -4.30
N ASN A 9 -6.76 24.23 -4.93
CA ASN A 9 -7.65 23.17 -5.40
C ASN A 9 -7.06 21.78 -5.17
N CYS A 10 -6.19 21.65 -4.16
CA CYS A 10 -5.99 20.35 -3.55
C CYS A 10 -7.30 20.01 -2.82
N PRO A 11 -8.07 18.97 -3.26
CA PRO A 11 -9.16 18.49 -2.43
C PRO A 11 -8.57 18.24 -1.03
N PRO A 12 -9.25 18.67 0.05
CA PRO A 12 -8.80 18.34 1.40
C PRO A 12 -8.52 16.85 1.41
N LEU A 13 -7.43 16.42 2.05
CA LEU A 13 -7.05 15.02 2.15
C LEU A 13 -8.29 14.23 2.56
N GLN A 14 -8.97 13.65 1.57
CA GLN A 14 -10.32 13.13 1.75
C GLN A 14 -10.15 11.71 2.23
N GLU A 15 -10.79 11.37 3.34
CA GLU A 15 -10.72 10.02 3.87
C GLU A 15 -11.47 9.08 2.92
N TRP A 16 -10.72 8.25 2.19
CA TRP A 16 -11.29 7.27 1.29
C TRP A 16 -11.60 5.98 2.06
N PRO A 17 -12.63 5.21 1.65
CA PRO A 17 -12.84 3.87 2.19
C PRO A 17 -11.57 3.06 1.97
N LEU A 18 -10.97 2.61 3.07
CA LEU A 18 -9.76 1.85 3.03
C LEU A 18 -10.04 0.52 2.32
N PRO A 19 -9.14 0.09 1.41
CA PRO A 19 -9.23 -1.26 0.86
C PRO A 19 -9.15 -2.28 1.99
N THR A 20 -9.72 -3.47 1.77
CA THR A 20 -9.75 -4.53 2.78
C THR A 20 -8.38 -4.86 3.35
N ARG A 21 -7.31 -4.65 2.56
CA ARG A 21 -5.93 -4.89 2.96
C ARG A 21 -5.09 -3.69 2.55
N LEU A 22 -4.25 -3.23 3.45
CA LEU A 22 -3.29 -2.14 3.23
C LEU A 22 -2.06 -2.38 4.10
N ILE A 23 -0.97 -1.68 3.81
CA ILE A 23 0.26 -1.73 4.58
C ILE A 23 0.27 -0.55 5.52
N ASP A 24 0.31 -0.84 6.81
CA ASP A 24 0.59 0.12 7.85
C ASP A 24 2.11 0.29 7.92
N ILE A 25 2.64 1.44 7.50
CA ILE A 25 4.07 1.76 7.60
C ILE A 25 4.42 2.32 8.99
N GLY A 26 3.44 2.34 9.89
CA GLY A 26 3.55 2.80 11.26
C GLY A 26 3.66 4.32 11.36
N SER A 27 4.11 4.79 12.51
CA SER A 27 4.30 6.22 12.79
C SER A 27 5.38 6.83 11.90
N LEU A 28 5.27 8.14 11.63
CA LEU A 28 6.19 8.89 10.76
C LEU A 28 7.65 8.91 11.26
N ASP A 29 7.90 8.41 12.49
CA ASP A 29 9.21 8.41 13.15
C ASP A 29 10.18 7.31 12.70
N GLY A 30 9.72 6.25 12.01
CA GLY A 30 10.63 5.20 11.51
C GLY A 30 10.89 4.05 12.44
N LEU A 31 10.43 4.14 13.67
CA LEU A 31 10.62 3.08 14.64
C LEU A 31 9.71 1.87 14.43
N GLU A 32 8.56 2.05 13.79
CA GLU A 32 7.60 0.98 13.60
C GLU A 32 7.88 0.17 12.35
N ARG A 33 7.76 -1.16 12.47
CA ARG A 33 7.95 -2.07 11.34
C ARG A 33 6.69 -2.08 10.48
N PRO A 34 6.83 -2.02 9.14
CA PRO A 34 5.67 -2.09 8.27
C PRO A 34 4.99 -3.45 8.41
N LYS A 35 3.67 -3.45 8.46
CA LYS A 35 2.84 -4.65 8.57
C LYS A 35 1.62 -4.54 7.66
N LEU A 36 1.16 -5.67 7.14
CA LEU A 36 -0.11 -5.71 6.46
C LEU A 36 -1.21 -5.57 7.51
N THR A 37 -2.13 -4.65 7.33
CA THR A 37 -3.33 -4.53 8.17
C THR A 37 -4.57 -4.74 7.32
N VAL A 38 -5.58 -5.34 7.93
CA VAL A 38 -6.87 -5.60 7.29
C VAL A 38 -7.84 -4.56 7.82
N SER A 39 -8.25 -3.62 6.99
CA SER A 39 -9.32 -2.68 7.36
C SER A 39 -10.68 -3.31 7.06
N SER A 40 -11.62 -3.15 7.98
CA SER A 40 -12.99 -3.68 7.86
C SER A 40 -13.98 -2.59 7.43
N GLY A 41 -13.55 -1.68 6.54
CA GLY A 41 -14.38 -0.58 6.05
C GLY A 41 -14.12 0.75 6.76
N ASP A 42 -12.97 0.89 7.41
CA ASP A 42 -12.52 2.17 7.94
C ASP A 42 -12.28 3.16 6.80
N ARG A 43 -12.28 4.44 7.15
CA ARG A 43 -11.90 5.51 6.24
C ARG A 43 -10.58 6.10 6.70
N GLY A 44 -9.74 6.44 5.75
CA GLY A 44 -8.44 7.00 6.06
C GLY A 44 -7.67 7.39 4.82
N LEU A 45 -6.52 8.01 5.07
CA LEU A 45 -5.63 8.50 4.06
C LEU A 45 -4.58 7.43 3.76
N TYR A 46 -4.55 6.97 2.51
CA TYR A 46 -3.58 5.99 2.06
C TYR A 46 -3.04 6.37 0.68
N VAL A 47 -1.80 5.98 0.43
CA VAL A 47 -1.17 6.09 -0.88
C VAL A 47 -1.37 4.77 -1.62
N ALA A 48 -1.77 4.80 -2.89
CA ALA A 48 -1.91 3.61 -3.70
C ALA A 48 -0.77 3.51 -4.72
N LEU A 49 0.03 2.44 -4.63
CA LEU A 49 1.04 2.09 -5.62
C LEU A 49 0.55 0.86 -6.41
N SER A 50 0.10 1.09 -7.64
CA SER A 50 -0.28 0.06 -8.60
C SER A 50 0.64 0.17 -9.80
N HIS A 51 1.76 -0.53 -9.78
CA HIS A 51 2.72 -0.51 -10.88
C HIS A 51 2.72 -1.85 -11.61
N CYS A 52 2.86 -1.85 -12.93
CA CYS A 52 3.16 -3.07 -13.67
C CYS A 52 4.60 -3.44 -13.35
N TRP A 53 4.79 -4.26 -12.33
CA TRP A 53 6.08 -4.82 -11.94
C TRP A 53 6.61 -5.66 -13.11
N GLY A 54 7.35 -5.03 -14.03
CA GLY A 54 7.95 -5.70 -15.18
C GLY A 54 8.97 -6.72 -14.69
N GLY A 55 8.59 -7.99 -14.64
CA GLY A 55 9.44 -9.10 -14.20
C GLY A 55 8.93 -9.83 -12.95
N GLU A 56 9.84 -10.46 -12.22
CA GLU A 56 9.55 -11.20 -11.00
C GLU A 56 9.29 -10.24 -9.84
N THR A 57 8.04 -10.17 -9.38
CA THR A 57 7.71 -9.40 -8.19
C THR A 57 8.36 -10.05 -6.96
N PRO A 58 9.27 -9.36 -6.28
CA PRO A 58 10.16 -9.93 -5.27
C PRO A 58 9.43 -10.28 -3.97
N LEU A 59 8.31 -9.60 -3.69
CA LEU A 59 7.45 -9.91 -2.57
C LEU A 59 6.00 -9.97 -3.04
N LYS A 60 5.41 -11.17 -2.93
CA LYS A 60 4.02 -11.46 -3.27
C LYS A 60 3.31 -11.96 -2.02
N THR A 61 2.10 -11.48 -1.77
CA THR A 61 1.26 -12.07 -0.74
C THR A 61 0.53 -13.28 -1.31
N THR A 62 0.78 -14.44 -0.72
CA THR A 62 0.00 -15.67 -0.92
C THR A 62 -0.82 -15.94 0.33
N THR A 63 -1.80 -16.84 0.24
CA THR A 63 -2.67 -17.21 1.36
C THR A 63 -1.85 -17.69 2.57
N ALA A 64 -0.75 -18.41 2.32
CA ALA A 64 0.18 -18.87 3.34
C ALA A 64 1.05 -17.74 3.95
N SER A 65 1.50 -16.79 3.12
CA SER A 65 2.33 -15.66 3.59
C SER A 65 1.51 -14.50 4.16
N LEU A 66 0.19 -14.50 3.99
CA LEU A 66 -0.70 -13.42 4.41
C LEU A 66 -0.67 -13.22 5.92
N GLU A 67 -0.81 -14.28 6.71
CA GLU A 67 -0.72 -14.19 8.17
C GLU A 67 0.64 -13.68 8.63
N GLN A 68 1.72 -14.09 7.96
CA GLN A 68 3.06 -13.63 8.27
C GLN A 68 3.20 -12.13 7.97
N HIS A 69 2.75 -11.68 6.79
CA HIS A 69 2.76 -10.27 6.41
C HIS A 69 1.89 -9.41 7.34
N CYS A 70 0.80 -9.98 7.87
CA CYS A 70 -0.08 -9.33 8.83
C CYS A 70 0.60 -9.08 10.18
N ARG A 71 1.45 -10.03 10.62
CA ARG A 71 2.29 -9.86 11.81
C ARG A 71 3.42 -8.87 11.58
N SER A 72 4.16 -9.05 10.50
CA SER A 72 5.27 -8.16 10.12
C SER A 72 5.67 -8.41 8.67
N LEU A 73 5.85 -7.35 7.89
CA LEU A 73 6.42 -7.52 6.56
C LEU A 73 7.93 -7.82 6.69
N PRO A 74 8.45 -8.81 5.95
CA PRO A 74 9.87 -9.13 5.97
C PRO A 74 10.64 -8.05 5.22
N VAL A 75 10.98 -6.95 5.90
CA VAL A 75 11.72 -5.79 5.36
C VAL A 75 13.01 -6.16 4.61
N ARG A 76 13.62 -7.31 4.91
CA ARG A 76 14.80 -7.82 4.20
C ARG A 76 14.50 -8.39 2.82
N LEU A 77 13.27 -8.85 2.58
CA LEU A 77 12.78 -9.37 1.30
C LEU A 77 12.01 -8.32 0.50
N ILE A 78 11.73 -7.17 1.11
CA ILE A 78 11.12 -6.03 0.44
C ILE A 78 12.12 -5.44 -0.55
N SER A 79 11.72 -5.28 -1.80
CA SER A 79 12.57 -4.64 -2.80
C SER A 79 12.70 -3.14 -2.61
N LYS A 80 13.76 -2.57 -3.18
CA LYS A 80 14.03 -1.12 -3.14
C LYS A 80 12.83 -0.27 -3.54
N THR A 81 12.06 -0.67 -4.55
CA THR A 81 10.87 0.08 -4.98
C THR A 81 9.80 0.19 -3.90
N PHE A 82 9.62 -0.86 -3.09
CA PHE A 82 8.68 -0.84 -1.98
C PHE A 82 9.21 0.04 -0.84
N LEU A 83 10.52 -0.04 -0.54
CA LEU A 83 11.15 0.84 0.45
C LEU A 83 11.06 2.32 0.04
N ASP A 84 11.27 2.60 -1.24
CA ASP A 84 11.14 3.93 -1.82
C ASP A 84 9.69 4.41 -1.69
N ALA A 85 8.71 3.58 -2.05
CA ALA A 85 7.31 3.90 -1.87
C ALA A 85 6.92 4.14 -0.40
N MET A 86 7.44 3.36 0.55
CA MET A 86 7.22 3.59 1.99
C MET A 86 7.83 4.92 2.44
N THR A 87 9.04 5.22 1.96
CA THR A 87 9.75 6.46 2.28
C THR A 87 8.98 7.65 1.74
N VAL A 88 8.59 7.63 0.46
CA VAL A 88 7.77 8.68 -0.17
C VAL A 88 6.44 8.84 0.54
N THR A 89 5.76 7.73 0.89
CA THR A 89 4.49 7.77 1.64
C THR A 89 4.65 8.47 2.98
N ARG A 90 5.76 8.21 3.69
CA ARG A 90 6.08 8.91 4.94
C ARG A 90 6.40 10.38 4.72
N GLU A 91 7.21 10.71 3.73
CA GLU A 91 7.57 12.10 3.40
C GLU A 91 6.32 12.91 3.04
N LEU A 92 5.33 12.26 2.44
CA LEU A 92 4.02 12.83 2.14
C LEU A 92 3.09 12.93 3.36
N GLY A 93 3.47 12.38 4.53
CA GLY A 93 2.68 12.43 5.76
C GLY A 93 1.58 11.35 5.88
N PHE A 94 1.62 10.29 5.08
CA PHE A 94 0.64 9.20 5.12
C PHE A 94 1.16 8.01 5.94
N ARG A 95 0.27 7.36 6.71
CA ARG A 95 0.59 6.14 7.47
C ARG A 95 0.28 4.85 6.70
N TYR A 96 -0.62 4.93 5.73
CA TYR A 96 -1.13 3.76 5.02
C TYR A 96 -0.66 3.74 3.58
N LEU A 97 -0.18 2.58 3.14
CA LEU A 97 0.30 2.33 1.79
C LEU A 97 -0.40 1.09 1.23
N TRP A 98 -1.05 1.23 0.09
CA TRP A 98 -1.66 0.13 -0.63
C TRP A 98 -0.79 -0.26 -1.80
N ILE A 99 -0.45 -1.55 -1.91
CA ILE A 99 0.37 -2.06 -3.02
C ILE A 99 -0.29 -3.28 -3.60
N ASP A 100 -0.52 -3.28 -4.92
CA ASP A 100 -1.24 -4.34 -5.62
C ASP A 100 -0.67 -5.75 -5.35
N SER A 101 0.65 -5.88 -5.29
CA SER A 101 1.32 -7.19 -5.18
C SER A 101 1.32 -7.75 -3.75
N LEU A 102 1.08 -6.90 -2.75
CA LEU A 102 1.02 -7.27 -1.34
C LEU A 102 -0.40 -7.29 -0.78
N CYS A 103 -1.27 -6.40 -1.25
CA CYS A 103 -2.64 -6.29 -0.77
C CYS A 103 -3.58 -7.27 -1.48
N ILE A 104 -3.13 -7.88 -2.58
CA ILE A 104 -3.93 -8.82 -3.36
C ILE A 104 -3.23 -10.16 -3.39
N VAL A 105 -3.99 -11.18 -2.99
CA VAL A 105 -3.49 -12.55 -2.85
C VAL A 105 -3.30 -13.14 -4.23
N GLN A 106 -2.05 -13.30 -4.64
CA GLN A 106 -1.69 -13.77 -5.98
C GLN A 106 -2.12 -15.23 -6.22
N ASP A 107 -2.23 -16.00 -5.15
CA ASP A 107 -2.59 -17.42 -5.15
C ASP A 107 -4.11 -17.67 -5.12
N SER A 108 -4.90 -16.65 -4.75
CA SER A 108 -6.35 -16.81 -4.62
C SER A 108 -7.03 -16.47 -5.94
N LYS A 109 -7.58 -17.49 -6.63
CA LYS A 109 -8.45 -17.29 -7.81
C LYS A 109 -9.58 -16.29 -7.54
N LEU A 110 -10.10 -16.26 -6.31
CA LEU A 110 -11.17 -15.36 -5.87
C LEU A 110 -10.81 -13.86 -5.96
N ASP A 111 -9.54 -13.50 -5.71
CA ASP A 111 -9.09 -12.10 -5.79
C ASP A 111 -8.82 -11.69 -7.26
N TRP A 112 -8.43 -12.65 -8.11
CA TRP A 112 -8.19 -12.42 -9.53
C TRP A 112 -9.49 -12.15 -10.31
N GLU A 113 -10.57 -12.87 -9.97
CA GLU A 113 -11.88 -12.66 -10.59
C GLU A 113 -12.52 -11.31 -10.22
N ARG A 114 -12.28 -10.81 -9.00
CA ARG A 114 -12.72 -9.46 -8.60
C ARG A 114 -12.05 -8.33 -9.41
N ARG A 115 -10.85 -8.54 -9.93
CA ARG A 115 -10.12 -7.51 -10.72
C ARG A 115 -10.46 -7.52 -12.20
N LYS A 116 -10.93 -8.65 -12.75
CA LYS A 116 -11.24 -8.77 -14.19
C LYS A 116 -12.62 -8.21 -14.60
N CYS A 117 -13.58 -8.09 -13.69
CA CYS A 117 -14.94 -7.63 -14.01
C CYS A 117 -15.12 -6.09 -14.00
N ARG A 118 -14.10 -5.31 -14.39
CA ARG A 118 -14.24 -3.85 -14.65
C ARG A 118 -13.75 -3.44 -16.04
N HIS A 119 -13.93 -4.32 -17.01
CA HIS A 119 -14.01 -3.98 -18.42
C HIS A 119 -15.22 -4.72 -18.98
N GLY A 120 -16.28 -3.97 -19.23
CA GLY A 120 -17.36 -4.39 -20.12
C GLY A 120 -16.91 -4.28 -21.57
#